data_AF-A0A553BBJ3-F1
#
_entry.id   AF-A0A553BBJ3-F1
#
_cell.length_a   1.000
_cell.length_b   1.000
_cell.length_c   1.000
_cell.angle_alpha   90.00
_cell.angle_beta   90.00
_cell.angle_gamma   90.00
#
_symmetry.space_group_name_H-M   'P 1'
#
loop_
_entity.id
_entity.type
_entity.pdbx_description
1 polymer ?
#
loop_
_entity_poly.entity_id
_entity_poly.type
_entity_poly.pdbx_seq_one_letter_code
_entity_poly.pdbx_strand_id
1 'polypeptide(L)' 'MPYGYYQFVRFASMLAFAYLSFSANEQHNKNEAIIYILLAILFQPFIKIALGRTLWNIIDIVVGTGLLVTVFGDKMKSDK' A
#
# COMPACT_ATOMS: atom_id res chain seq x y z
N MET A 1 4.16 -8.47 -22.38
CA MET A 1 3.27 -9.06 -21.35
C MET A 1 2.01 -8.21 -21.29
N PRO A 2 0.79 -8.79 -21.29
CA PRO A 2 -0.44 -8.03 -21.48
C PRO A 2 -0.64 -7.04 -20.32
N TYR A 3 -0.68 -5.74 -20.66
CA TYR A 3 -0.63 -4.61 -19.72
C TYR A 3 -1.81 -4.57 -18.72
N GLY A 4 -2.90 -5.28 -19.03
CA GLY A 4 -4.13 -5.30 -18.22
C GLY A 4 -3.95 -5.87 -16.81
N TYR A 5 -3.03 -6.82 -16.61
CA TYR A 5 -2.80 -7.43 -15.29
C TYR A 5 -2.25 -6.41 -14.28
N TYR A 6 -1.26 -5.60 -14.68
CA TYR A 6 -0.67 -4.57 -13.82
C TYR A 6 -1.66 -3.46 -13.44
N GLN A 7 -2.62 -3.16 -14.33
CA GLN A 7 -3.65 -2.19 -14.05
C GLN A 7 -4.66 -2.71 -13.01
N PHE A 8 -5.01 -4.00 -13.07
CA PHE A 8 -5.84 -4.64 -12.07
C PHE A 8 -5.16 -4.69 -10.70
N VAL A 9 -3.88 -5.08 -10.65
CA VAL A 9 -3.10 -5.09 -9.41
C VAL A 9 -3.05 -3.70 -8.78
N ARG A 10 -2.80 -2.63 -9.55
CA ARG A 10 -2.85 -1.26 -9.03
C ARG A 10 -4.20 -0.88 -8.43
N PHE A 11 -5.29 -1.24 -9.10
CA PHE A 11 -6.63 -0.99 -8.57
C PHE A 11 -6.88 -1.77 -7.27
N ALA A 12 -6.49 -3.04 -7.22
CA ALA A 12 -6.58 -3.86 -6.01
C ALA A 12 -5.71 -3.30 -4.87
N SER A 13 -4.47 -2.87 -5.16
CA SER A 13 -3.58 -2.21 -4.20
C SER A 13 -4.19 -0.91 -3.67
N MET A 14 -4.77 -0.08 -4.54
CA MET A 14 -5.46 1.14 -4.11
C MET A 14 -6.60 0.84 -3.14
N LEU A 15 -7.44 -0.16 -3.44
CA LEU A 15 -8.52 -0.58 -2.55
C LEU A 15 -8.00 -1.13 -1.21
N ALA A 16 -6.92 -1.91 -1.25
CA ALA A 16 -6.28 -2.44 -0.05
C ALA A 16 -5.73 -1.33 0.85
N PHE A 17 -5.04 -0.33 0.29
CA PHE A 17 -4.53 0.81 1.05
C PHE A 17 -5.64 1.73 1.56
N ALA A 18 -6.73 1.90 0.80
CA ALA A 18 -7.90 2.64 1.26
C ALA A 18 -8.52 1.96 2.49
N TYR A 19 -8.65 0.63 2.47
CA TYR A 19 -9.13 -0.15 3.61
C TYR A 19 -8.16 -0.08 4.81
N LEU A 20 -6.86 -0.24 4.57
CA LEU A 20 -5.84 -0.15 5.63
C LEU A 20 -5.80 1.24 6.27
N SER A 21 -5.94 2.30 5.47
CA SER A 21 -6.05 3.67 5.98
C SER A 21 -7.25 3.84 6.91
N PHE A 22 -8.39 3.26 6.57
CA PHE A 22 -9.58 3.34 7.39
C PHE A 22 -9.37 2.64 8.73
N SER A 23 -8.82 1.42 8.70
CA SER A 23 -8.49 0.66 9.91
C SER A 23 -7.43 1.35 10.79
N ALA A 24 -6.38 1.91 10.19
CA ALA A 24 -5.34 2.66 10.91
C ALA A 24 -5.87 3.95 11.56
N ASN A 25 -6.87 4.58 10.93
CA ASN A 25 -7.54 5.75 11.49
C ASN A 25 -8.40 5.38 12.72
N GLU A 26 -9.06 4.22 12.71
CA GLU A 26 -9.78 3.71 13.89
C GLU A 26 -8.85 3.35 15.05
N GLN A 27 -7.65 2.84 14.76
CA GLN A 27 -6.62 2.56 15.77
C GLN A 27 -5.93 3.82 16.34
N HIS A 28 -6.45 5.02 16.06
CA HIS A 28 -5.87 6.32 16.45
C HIS A 28 -4.45 6.57 15.93
N ASN A 29 -3.92 5.70 15.06
CA ASN A 29 -2.56 5.80 14.54
C ASN A 29 -2.52 6.69 13.29
N LYS A 30 -2.75 7.98 13.52
CA LYS A 30 -2.87 9.02 12.48
C LYS A 30 -1.70 9.03 11.50
N ASN A 31 -0.48 8.74 11.98
CA ASN A 31 0.71 8.69 11.13
C ASN A 31 0.62 7.56 10.10
N GLU A 32 0.21 6.36 10.51
CA GLU A 32 0.06 5.23 9.59
C GLU A 32 -1.09 5.46 8.61
N ALA A 33 -2.22 6.02 9.08
CA ALA A 33 -3.34 6.37 8.21
C ALA A 33 -2.93 7.33 7.09
N ILE A 34 -2.14 8.38 7.41
CA ILE A 34 -1.64 9.33 6.41
C ILE A 34 -0.69 8.63 5.40
N ILE A 35 0.17 7.72 5.87
CA ILE A 35 1.05 6.94 5.00
C ILE A 35 0.23 6.07 4.04
N TYR A 36 -0.79 5.37 4.52
CA TYR A 36 -1.65 4.54 3.66
C TYR A 36 -2.47 5.37 2.67
N ILE A 37 -2.92 6.57 3.04
CA ILE A 37 -3.57 7.52 2.11
C ILE A 37 -2.62 7.95 0.99
N LEU A 38 -1.39 8.33 1.35
CA LEU A 38 -0.36 8.71 0.37
C LEU A 38 -0.04 7.54 -0.57
N LEU A 39 0.02 6.32 -0.05
CA LEU A 39 0.19 5.11 -0.86
C LEU A 39 -1.02 4.85 -1.76
N ALA A 40 -2.25 4.99 -1.29
CA ALA A 40 -3.45 4.84 -2.13
C ALA A 40 -3.45 5.85 -3.29
N ILE A 41 -3.02 7.10 -3.05
CA ILE A 41 -2.85 8.13 -4.08
C ILE A 41 -1.71 7.75 -5.04
N LEU A 42 -0.62 7.18 -4.53
CA LEU A 42 0.51 6.76 -5.36
C LEU A 42 0.13 5.62 -6.30
N PHE A 43 -0.60 4.61 -5.82
CA PHE A 43 -1.05 3.45 -6.59
C PHE A 43 -2.35 3.68 -7.37
N GLN A 44 -2.90 4.90 -7.35
CA GLN A 44 -4.17 5.19 -8.01
C GLN A 44 -4.10 4.86 -9.52
N PRO A 45 -5.10 4.17 -10.10
CA PRO A 45 -5.14 3.90 -11.53
C PRO A 45 -5.71 5.05 -12.36
N PHE A 46 -6.16 6.14 -11.72
CA PHE A 46 -6.78 7.30 -12.38
C PHE A 46 -5.76 8.26 -13.01
N ILE A 47 -4.64 8.50 -12.31
CA ILE A 47 -3.57 9.38 -12.78
C ILE A 47 -2.42 8.50 -13.29
N LYS A 48 -2.07 8.63 -14.59
CA LYS A 48 -0.90 7.97 -15.15
C LYS A 48 0.38 8.62 -14.60
N ILE A 49 0.88 8.11 -13.49
CA ILE A 49 2.22 8.48 -13.02
C ILE A 49 3.25 7.65 -13.78
N ALA A 50 3.90 8.27 -14.77
CA ALA A 50 4.95 7.67 -15.58
C ALA A 50 6.31 7.64 -14.85
N LEU A 51 6.32 7.16 -13.61
CA LEU A 51 7.56 6.75 -12.96
C LEU A 51 8.10 5.57 -13.77
N GLY A 52 9.38 5.55 -14.13
CA GLY A 52 9.95 4.44 -14.90
C GLY A 52 9.75 3.09 -14.20
N ARG A 53 9.83 1.98 -14.95
CA ARG A 53 9.64 0.62 -14.40
C ARG A 53 10.51 0.33 -13.16
N THR A 54 11.75 0.81 -13.15
CA THR A 54 12.67 0.65 -12.02
C THR A 54 12.15 1.28 -10.75
N LEU A 55 11.60 2.50 -10.84
CA LEU A 55 11.13 3.22 -9.66
C LEU A 55 9.84 2.59 -9.12
N TRP A 56 8.93 2.15 -10.00
CA TRP A 56 7.75 1.40 -9.58
C TRP A 56 8.09 0.08 -8.87
N ASN A 57 9.08 -0.67 -9.36
CA ASN A 57 9.51 -1.89 -8.68
C ASN A 57 10.07 -1.59 -7.28
N ILE A 58 10.85 -0.51 -7.13
CA ILE A 58 11.37 -0.11 -5.82
C ILE A 58 10.21 0.23 -4.87
N ILE A 59 9.25 1.03 -5.33
CA ILE A 59 8.06 1.38 -4.54
C ILE A 59 7.31 0.11 -4.13
N ASP A 60 7.06 -0.80 -5.07
CA ASP A 60 6.32 -2.03 -4.80
C ASP A 60 7.03 -2.93 -3.77
N ILE A 61 8.36 -3.06 -3.87
CA ILE A 61 9.18 -3.80 -2.91
C ILE A 61 9.15 -3.14 -1.52
N VAL A 62 9.33 -1.82 -1.44
CA VAL A 62 9.32 -1.08 -0.16
C VAL A 62 7.97 -1.22 0.52
N VAL A 63 6.89 -1.08 -0.25
CA VAL A 63 5.52 -1.16 0.24
C VAL A 63 5.15 -2.57 0.66
N GLY A 64 5.52 -3.58 -0.13
CA GLY A 64 5.37 -4.99 0.24
C GLY A 64 6.14 -5.34 1.50
N THR A 65 7.39 -4.87 1.62
CA THR A 65 8.21 -5.08 2.82
C THR A 65 7.62 -4.39 4.05
N GLY A 66 7.13 -3.16 3.90
CA GLY A 66 6.45 -2.43 4.98
C GLY A 66 5.21 -3.16 5.50
N LEU A 67 4.35 -3.63 4.59
CA LEU A 67 3.17 -4.42 4.94
C LEU A 67 3.54 -5.74 5.64
N LEU A 68 4.59 -6.43 5.16
CA LEU A 68 5.07 -7.65 5.82
C LEU A 68 5.50 -7.36 7.25
N VAL A 69 6.27 -6.30 7.49
CA VAL A 69 6.68 -5.90 8.83
C VAL A 69 5.47 -5.57 9.72
N THR A 70 4.46 -4.86 9.20
CA THR A 70 3.23 -4.58 9.96
C THR A 70 2.48 -5.86 10.33
N VAL A 71 2.29 -6.79 9.37
CA VAL A 71 1.58 -8.06 9.61
C VAL A 71 2.32 -8.98 10.57
N PHE A 72 3.65 -9.08 10.44
CA PHE A 72 4.46 -9.92 11.34
C PHE A 72 4.73 -9.26 12.70
N GLY A 73 4.83 -7.93 12.75
CA GLY A 73 5.01 -7.16 13.98
C GLY A 73 3.77 -7.17 14.86
N ASP A 74 2.57 -7.15 14.27
CA ASP A 74 1.31 -7.23 15.02
C ASP A 74 1.13 -8.61 15.69
N LYS A 75 1.60 -9.70 15.04
CA LYS A 75 1.65 -11.03 15.66
C LYS A 75 2.54 -11.10 16.91
N MET A 76 3.56 -10.25 17.03
CA MET A 76 4.42 -10.20 18.23
C MET A 76 3.81 -9.37 19.37
N LYS A 77 2.78 -8.56 19.11
CA LYS A 77 2.11 -7.75 20.14
C LYS A 77 0.86 -8.42 20.71
N SER A 78 0.30 -9.42 20.03
CA SER A 78 -0.85 -10.20 20.50
C SER A 78 -0.48 -11.35 21.46
N ASP A 79 0.79 -11.50 21.85
CA ASP A 79 1.28 -12.54 22.79
C ASP A 79 1.88 -11.93 24.08
N LYS A 80 1.32 -10.82 24.56
CA LYS A 80 1.66 -10.27 25.88
C LYS A 80 0.44 -9.85 26.68
#